data_AF-A0A6C0D873-F1
#
_entry.id   AF-A0A6C0D873-F1
#
_cell.length_a   1.000
_cell.length_b   1.000
_cell.length_c   1.000
_cell.angle_alpha   90.00
_cell.angle_beta   90.00
_cell.angle_gamma   90.00
#
_symmetry.space_group_name_H-M   'P 1'
#
loop_
_entity.id
_entity.type
_entity.pdbx_description
1 polymer ?
#
loop_
_entity_poly.entity_id
_entity_poly.type
_entity_poly.pdbx_seq_one_letter_code
_entity_poly.pdbx_strand_id
1 'polypeptide(L)'
;MNTENYETQAEMMSGCVERFIDIAKYIYNNIYPIVSKILFSIKLYIILFHETYLKRCEFVYRGIKITTNKSHIRPSFDTICQASKFLNWLENFQVDKYDLRSIEITDVDFFGSNKNPDKLGFLKYKCDVYTKSGEPLDGIVFLRGDCGAVLIIVSDECNNEYVLLTEQPRVPTGGSKEEIVAGMFDSQIGNTVVNNVLKREIKEETGLDMDESINSVTTLGEYTLSGGGSDEKVHLAVWKTFVSYEMINEMRLKQYGEKGSNEKIRLKFYPIDNFDKELVRIADAKTSLAWYLYKNVNK
;
A
#
# COMPACT_ATOMS: atom_id res chain seq x y z
N MET A 1 -21.85 84.52 27.22
CA MET A 1 -22.78 83.82 26.32
C MET A 1 -21.96 83.14 25.23
N ASN A 2 -21.72 81.82 25.37
CA ASN A 2 -21.45 80.85 24.29
C ASN A 2 -20.86 79.52 24.79
N THR A 3 -20.62 79.32 26.09
CA THR A 3 -20.06 78.06 26.63
C THR A 3 -21.03 76.88 26.59
N GLU A 4 -22.34 77.10 26.81
CA GLU A 4 -23.36 76.03 26.80
C GLU A 4 -23.56 75.38 25.41
N ASN A 5 -23.26 76.10 24.33
CA ASN A 5 -23.46 75.61 22.95
C ASN A 5 -22.30 74.72 22.47
N TYR A 6 -21.11 74.85 23.07
CA TYR A 6 -19.95 74.00 22.77
C TYR A 6 -19.99 72.67 23.54
N GLU A 7 -20.50 72.66 24.78
CA GLU A 7 -20.65 71.43 25.56
C GLU A 7 -21.70 70.49 24.94
N THR A 8 -22.85 71.02 24.51
CA THR A 8 -23.88 70.24 23.82
C THR A 8 -23.43 69.71 22.45
N GLN A 9 -22.63 70.49 21.71
CA GLN A 9 -22.01 70.00 20.46
C GLN A 9 -20.96 68.91 20.71
N ALA A 10 -20.14 69.04 21.76
CA ALA A 10 -19.14 68.03 22.13
C ALA A 10 -19.79 66.73 22.62
N GLU A 11 -20.86 66.80 23.41
CA GLU A 11 -21.64 65.63 23.86
C GLU A 11 -22.35 64.93 22.70
N MET A 12 -22.93 65.68 21.77
CA MET A 12 -23.49 65.11 20.53
C MET A 12 -22.42 64.42 19.68
N MET A 13 -21.24 65.03 19.54
CA MET A 13 -20.11 64.42 18.82
C MET A 13 -19.64 63.15 19.52
N SER A 14 -19.51 63.15 20.85
CA SER A 14 -19.13 62.00 21.65
C SER A 14 -20.11 60.84 21.49
N GLY A 15 -21.43 61.10 21.57
CA GLY A 15 -22.46 60.08 21.38
C GLY A 15 -22.54 59.52 19.95
N CYS A 16 -22.17 60.31 18.94
CA CYS A 16 -22.01 59.84 17.56
C CYS A 16 -20.78 58.94 17.41
N VAL A 17 -19.65 59.29 18.04
CA VAL A 17 -18.42 58.49 18.03
C VAL A 17 -18.64 57.15 18.75
N GLU A 18 -19.32 57.14 19.90
CA GLU A 18 -19.64 55.91 20.62
C GLU A 18 -20.52 54.97 19.80
N ARG A 19 -21.57 55.49 19.13
CA ARG A 19 -22.40 54.67 18.23
C ARG A 19 -21.60 54.10 17.06
N PHE A 20 -20.67 54.86 16.50
CA PHE A 20 -19.82 54.37 15.42
C PHE A 20 -18.90 53.24 15.91
N ILE A 21 -18.34 53.37 17.12
CA ILE A 21 -17.53 52.33 17.77
C ILE A 21 -18.35 51.06 18.01
N ASP A 22 -19.59 51.18 18.47
CA ASP A 22 -20.46 50.03 18.72
C ASP A 22 -20.87 49.31 17.44
N ILE A 23 -21.15 50.05 16.36
CA ILE A 23 -21.38 49.47 15.03
C ILE A 23 -20.11 48.75 14.53
N ALA A 24 -18.93 49.36 14.67
CA ALA A 24 -17.67 48.74 14.28
C ALA A 24 -17.39 47.45 15.08
N LYS A 25 -17.63 47.46 16.40
CA LYS A 25 -17.53 46.27 17.26
C LYS A 25 -18.54 45.19 16.84
N TYR A 26 -19.78 45.57 16.51
CA TYR A 26 -20.79 44.64 16.04
C TYR A 26 -20.38 43.97 14.72
N ILE A 27 -19.90 44.75 13.75
CA ILE A 27 -19.40 44.24 12.46
C ILE A 27 -18.20 43.30 12.68
N TYR A 28 -17.22 43.72 13.49
CA TYR A 28 -16.02 42.93 13.76
C TYR A 28 -16.33 41.61 14.49
N ASN A 29 -17.25 41.62 15.46
CA ASN A 29 -17.54 40.44 16.25
C ASN A 29 -18.54 39.49 15.57
N ASN A 30 -19.46 39.99 14.74
CA ASN A 30 -20.54 39.17 14.17
C ASN A 30 -20.41 38.94 12.66
N ILE A 31 -20.00 39.93 11.87
CA ILE A 31 -19.98 39.85 10.40
C ILE A 31 -18.62 39.38 9.89
N TYR A 32 -17.52 39.94 10.40
CA TYR A 32 -16.17 39.61 9.96
C TYR A 32 -15.84 38.10 10.07
N PRO A 33 -16.18 37.37 11.15
CA PRO A 33 -15.91 35.93 11.24
C PRO A 33 -16.67 35.12 10.19
N ILE A 34 -17.90 35.54 9.84
CA ILE A 34 -18.72 34.88 8.81
C ILE A 34 -18.09 35.09 7.44
N VAL A 35 -17.76 36.34 7.09
CA VAL A 35 -17.10 36.68 5.83
C VAL A 35 -15.74 35.98 5.70
N SER A 36 -14.95 35.96 6.77
CA SER A 36 -13.66 35.26 6.82
C SER A 36 -13.81 33.76 6.57
N LYS A 37 -14.79 33.09 7.20
CA LYS A 37 -15.10 31.67 6.94
C LYS A 37 -15.54 31.41 5.50
N ILE A 38 -16.36 32.28 4.92
CA ILE A 38 -16.80 32.16 3.52
C ILE A 38 -15.60 32.30 2.58
N LEU A 39 -14.77 33.33 2.76
CA LEU A 39 -13.57 33.54 1.95
C LEU A 39 -12.58 32.38 2.07
N PHE A 40 -12.39 31.84 3.28
CA PHE A 40 -11.58 30.64 3.48
C PHE A 40 -12.15 29.44 2.71
N SER A 41 -13.47 29.24 2.76
CA SER A 41 -14.14 28.14 2.05
C SER A 41 -14.02 28.28 0.53
N ILE A 42 -14.20 29.50 -0.01
CA ILE A 42 -14.00 29.79 -1.43
C ILE A 42 -12.56 29.53 -1.84
N LYS A 43 -11.58 29.99 -1.04
CA LYS A 43 -10.16 29.74 -1.30
C LYS A 43 -9.85 28.24 -1.32
N LEU A 44 -10.39 27.48 -0.37
CA LEU A 44 -10.23 26.03 -0.32
C LEU A 44 -10.86 25.37 -1.54
N TYR A 45 -12.05 25.79 -1.96
CA TYR A 45 -12.72 25.29 -3.16
C TYR A 45 -11.90 25.58 -4.42
N ILE A 46 -11.36 26.78 -4.58
CA ILE A 46 -10.51 27.15 -5.72
C ILE A 46 -9.25 26.28 -5.76
N ILE A 47 -8.59 26.07 -4.62
CA ILE A 47 -7.40 25.20 -4.54
C ILE A 47 -7.77 23.77 -4.93
N LEU A 48 -8.85 23.21 -4.37
CA LEU A 48 -9.32 21.87 -4.72
C LEU A 48 -9.69 21.75 -6.20
N PHE A 49 -10.37 22.75 -6.76
CA PHE A 49 -10.73 22.79 -8.18
C PHE A 49 -9.47 22.83 -9.07
N HIS A 50 -8.50 23.68 -8.73
CA HIS A 50 -7.25 23.75 -9.46
C HIS A 50 -6.50 22.41 -9.42
N GLU A 51 -6.30 21.84 -8.24
CA GLU A 51 -5.61 20.54 -8.09
C GLU A 51 -6.33 19.42 -8.84
N THR A 52 -7.66 19.43 -8.87
CA THR A 52 -8.48 18.36 -9.46
C THR A 52 -8.64 18.50 -10.98
N TYR A 53 -8.62 19.71 -11.54
CA TYR A 53 -9.00 19.94 -12.94
C TYR A 53 -7.96 20.70 -13.76
N LEU A 54 -7.19 21.60 -13.16
CA LEU A 54 -6.30 22.52 -13.89
C LEU A 54 -4.82 22.17 -13.77
N LYS A 55 -4.40 21.57 -12.65
CA LYS A 55 -2.99 21.21 -12.39
C LYS A 55 -2.38 20.41 -13.52
N ARG A 56 -1.31 20.89 -14.14
CA ARG A 56 -0.62 20.15 -15.19
C ARG A 56 0.07 18.91 -14.59
N CYS A 57 -0.32 17.73 -15.05
CA CYS A 57 0.26 16.46 -14.61
C CYS A 57 1.18 15.91 -15.68
N GLU A 58 2.41 16.40 -15.68
CA GLU A 58 3.48 15.96 -16.57
C GLU A 58 4.78 15.89 -15.80
N PHE A 59 5.40 14.72 -15.79
CA PHE A 59 6.69 14.45 -15.18
C PHE A 59 7.56 13.72 -16.20
N VAL A 60 8.87 14.00 -16.20
CA VAL A 60 9.80 13.33 -17.12
C VAL A 60 10.87 12.64 -16.30
N TYR A 61 10.97 11.32 -16.48
CA TYR A 61 11.98 10.50 -15.82
C TYR A 61 12.85 9.84 -16.90
N ARG A 62 14.14 10.18 -16.95
CA ARG A 62 15.10 9.64 -17.95
C ARG A 62 14.60 9.73 -19.41
N GLY A 63 13.90 10.81 -19.75
CA GLY A 63 13.32 11.03 -21.08
C GLY A 63 11.95 10.39 -21.32
N ILE A 64 11.45 9.57 -20.39
CA ILE A 64 10.11 8.97 -20.44
C ILE A 64 9.09 9.98 -19.91
N LYS A 65 8.08 10.28 -20.71
CA LYS A 65 7.00 11.20 -20.32
C LYS A 65 5.93 10.47 -19.52
N ILE A 66 5.70 10.89 -18.28
CA ILE A 66 4.67 10.37 -17.38
C ILE A 66 3.56 11.41 -17.26
N THR A 67 2.32 11.00 -17.48
CA THR A 67 1.15 11.91 -17.43
C THR A 67 -0.06 11.24 -16.81
N THR A 68 -1.08 12.04 -16.51
CA THR A 68 -2.45 11.56 -16.30
C THR A 68 -3.46 12.61 -16.74
N ASN A 69 -4.58 12.17 -17.30
CA ASN A 69 -5.76 13.01 -17.53
C ASN A 69 -6.85 12.80 -16.46
N LYS A 70 -6.62 11.90 -15.49
CA LYS A 70 -7.62 11.48 -14.51
C LYS A 70 -7.69 12.46 -13.34
N SER A 71 -8.83 13.13 -13.20
CA SER A 71 -9.04 14.17 -12.17
C SER A 71 -8.79 13.66 -10.75
N HIS A 72 -9.12 12.41 -10.45
CA HIS A 72 -8.90 11.81 -9.13
C HIS A 72 -7.43 11.54 -8.80
N ILE A 73 -6.55 11.52 -9.81
CA ILE A 73 -5.11 11.25 -9.66
C ILE A 73 -4.31 12.54 -9.57
N ARG A 74 -4.76 13.63 -10.20
CA ARG A 74 -4.02 14.90 -10.25
C ARG A 74 -3.57 15.43 -8.89
N PRO A 75 -4.38 15.36 -7.80
CA PRO A 75 -3.96 15.83 -6.49
C PRO A 75 -2.76 15.07 -5.91
N SER A 76 -2.61 13.78 -6.24
CA SER A 76 -1.52 12.91 -5.76
C SER A 76 -0.45 12.62 -6.80
N PHE A 77 -0.54 13.20 -8.01
CA PHE A 77 0.36 12.91 -9.13
C PHE A 77 1.84 13.08 -8.77
N ASP A 78 2.21 14.18 -8.12
CA ASP A 78 3.61 14.43 -7.75
C ASP A 78 4.10 13.43 -6.69
N THR A 79 3.23 13.04 -5.75
CA THR A 79 3.52 12.02 -4.75
C THR A 79 3.74 10.65 -5.39
N ILE A 80 2.93 10.28 -6.39
CA ILE A 80 3.12 9.04 -7.15
C ILE A 80 4.47 9.04 -7.87
N CYS A 81 4.83 10.16 -8.51
CA CYS A 81 6.10 10.28 -9.24
C CYS A 81 7.34 10.25 -8.34
N GLN A 82 7.17 10.45 -7.02
CA GLN A 82 8.23 10.36 -6.02
C GLN A 82 8.26 9.03 -5.27
N ALA A 83 7.26 8.16 -5.49
CA ALA A 83 7.17 6.90 -4.77
C ALA A 83 8.25 5.90 -5.24
N SER A 84 9.08 5.44 -4.31
CA SER A 84 10.15 4.47 -4.58
C SER A 84 9.62 3.22 -5.30
N LYS A 85 8.40 2.76 -4.97
CA LYS A 85 7.76 1.63 -5.66
C LYS A 85 7.66 1.86 -7.17
N PHE A 86 7.22 3.04 -7.61
CA PHE A 86 7.10 3.36 -9.03
C PHE A 86 8.46 3.65 -9.67
N LEU A 87 9.34 4.37 -8.96
CA LEU A 87 10.70 4.64 -9.43
C LEU A 87 11.52 3.36 -9.62
N ASN A 88 11.42 2.39 -8.71
CA ASN A 88 12.08 1.09 -8.82
C ASN A 88 11.63 0.32 -10.06
N TRP A 89 10.33 0.39 -10.42
CA TRP A 89 9.85 -0.21 -11.66
C TRP A 89 10.48 0.47 -12.89
N LEU A 90 10.52 1.81 -12.91
CA LEU A 90 11.14 2.59 -14.00
C LEU A 90 12.64 2.28 -14.13
N GLU A 91 13.33 2.09 -13.02
CA GLU A 91 14.77 1.79 -12.99
C GLU A 91 15.08 0.38 -13.49
N ASN A 92 14.20 -0.59 -13.21
CA ASN A 92 14.37 -1.98 -13.62
C ASN A 92 13.85 -2.27 -15.04
N PHE A 93 13.17 -1.32 -15.68
CA PHE A 93 12.66 -1.50 -17.03
C PHE A 93 13.82 -1.65 -18.04
N GLN A 94 13.76 -2.68 -18.89
CA GLN A 94 14.80 -3.01 -19.88
C GLN A 94 14.77 -2.08 -21.10
N VAL A 95 15.17 -0.83 -20.91
CA VAL A 95 15.23 0.21 -21.96
C VAL A 95 16.22 -0.10 -23.08
N ASP A 96 17.15 -1.04 -22.88
CA ASP A 96 18.05 -1.57 -23.91
C ASP A 96 17.29 -2.47 -24.91
N LYS A 97 16.26 -3.17 -24.45
CA LYS A 97 15.45 -4.10 -25.27
C LYS A 97 14.17 -3.50 -25.82
N TYR A 98 13.58 -2.54 -25.11
CA TYR A 98 12.31 -1.95 -25.48
C TYR A 98 12.41 -0.42 -25.54
N ASP A 99 11.57 0.21 -26.36
CA ASP A 99 11.44 1.66 -26.47
C ASP A 99 10.20 2.12 -25.70
N LEU A 100 10.38 2.49 -24.44
CA LEU A 100 9.34 3.03 -23.58
C LEU A 100 9.28 4.55 -23.75
N ARG A 101 8.23 5.04 -24.42
CA ARG A 101 8.10 6.46 -24.79
C ARG A 101 7.33 7.26 -23.77
N SER A 102 6.22 6.72 -23.28
CA SER A 102 5.38 7.40 -22.30
C SER A 102 4.60 6.46 -21.41
N ILE A 103 4.11 7.01 -20.28
CA ILE A 103 3.26 6.34 -19.32
C ILE A 103 2.06 7.24 -19.02
N GLU A 104 0.85 6.70 -19.12
CA GLU A 104 -0.39 7.31 -18.65
C GLU A 104 -0.85 6.59 -17.38
N ILE A 105 -0.84 7.28 -16.24
CA ILE A 105 -1.39 6.77 -14.99
C ILE A 105 -2.91 6.82 -15.07
N THR A 106 -3.54 5.66 -14.86
CA THR A 106 -4.98 5.46 -15.05
C THR A 106 -5.74 5.22 -13.75
N ASP A 107 -5.08 4.70 -12.71
CA ASP A 107 -5.69 4.55 -11.38
C ASP A 107 -4.65 4.44 -10.26
N VAL A 108 -5.06 4.71 -9.02
CA VAL A 108 -4.18 4.66 -7.85
C VAL A 108 -4.93 4.41 -6.54
N ASP A 109 -4.33 3.59 -5.67
CA ASP A 109 -4.77 3.38 -4.29
C ASP A 109 -3.61 3.66 -3.31
N PHE A 110 -3.91 4.32 -2.19
CA PHE A 110 -2.95 4.57 -1.11
C PHE A 110 -3.37 3.83 0.16
N PHE A 111 -2.42 3.15 0.80
CA PHE A 111 -2.60 2.53 2.11
C PHE A 111 -2.19 3.50 3.22
N GLY A 112 -2.86 4.65 3.23
CA GLY A 112 -2.58 5.76 4.12
C GLY A 112 -2.73 7.11 3.43
N SER A 113 -2.03 8.11 3.93
CA SER A 113 -2.07 9.47 3.37
C SER A 113 -1.50 9.49 1.95
N ASN A 114 -2.29 10.00 0.99
CA ASN A 114 -1.88 10.20 -0.40
C ASN A 114 -0.84 11.31 -0.62
N LYS A 115 -0.39 11.95 0.47
CA LYS A 115 0.72 12.90 0.49
C LYS A 115 2.05 12.24 0.84
N ASN A 116 2.03 11.00 1.33
CA ASN A 116 3.23 10.25 1.66
C ASN A 116 3.55 9.24 0.53
N PRO A 117 4.68 9.41 -0.18
CA PRO A 117 5.06 8.51 -1.28
C PRO A 117 5.27 7.04 -0.82
N ASP A 118 5.67 6.81 0.42
CA ASP A 118 5.85 5.47 0.99
C ASP A 118 4.51 4.74 1.22
N LYS A 119 3.39 5.45 1.16
CA LYS A 119 2.05 4.87 1.31
C LYS A 119 1.37 4.56 -0.02
N LEU A 120 2.10 4.60 -1.13
CA LEU A 120 1.60 4.14 -2.42
C LEU A 120 1.28 2.64 -2.34
N GLY A 121 -0.01 2.32 -2.41
CA GLY A 121 -0.53 0.96 -2.41
C GLY A 121 -0.44 0.38 -3.81
N PHE A 122 -1.53 0.47 -4.57
CA PHE A 122 -1.60 -0.01 -5.95
C PHE A 122 -1.56 1.13 -6.95
N LEU A 123 -0.94 0.88 -8.10
CA LEU A 123 -0.90 1.83 -9.20
C LEU A 123 -1.20 1.11 -10.53
N LYS A 124 -2.08 1.69 -11.34
CA LYS A 124 -2.42 1.15 -12.66
C LYS A 124 -2.09 2.16 -13.75
N TYR A 125 -1.34 1.75 -14.75
CA TYR A 125 -0.96 2.62 -15.86
C TYR A 125 -0.88 1.89 -17.19
N LYS A 126 -0.87 2.69 -18.26
CA LYS A 126 -0.63 2.26 -19.63
C LYS A 126 0.69 2.83 -20.13
N CYS A 127 1.51 1.99 -20.73
CA CYS A 127 2.76 2.36 -21.37
C CYS A 127 2.55 2.45 -22.88
N ASP A 128 3.11 3.49 -23.49
CA ASP A 128 3.38 3.54 -24.93
C ASP A 128 4.78 2.95 -25.15
N VAL A 129 4.82 1.69 -25.56
CA VAL A 129 6.03 0.88 -25.60
C VAL A 129 6.13 0.09 -26.91
N TYR A 130 7.33 0.03 -27.46
CA TYR A 130 7.63 -0.64 -28.73
C TYR A 130 8.85 -1.55 -28.61
N THR A 131 8.94 -2.53 -29.52
CA THR A 131 10.21 -3.22 -29.81
C THR A 131 11.22 -2.24 -30.42
N LYS A 132 12.51 -2.60 -30.45
CA LYS A 132 13.51 -1.77 -31.15
C LYS A 132 13.30 -1.70 -32.67
N SER A 133 12.53 -2.62 -33.26
CA SER A 133 12.09 -2.57 -34.66
C SER A 133 10.89 -1.64 -34.88
N GLY A 134 10.28 -1.09 -33.82
CA GLY A 134 9.16 -0.16 -33.89
C GLY A 134 7.78 -0.81 -33.88
N GLU A 135 7.65 -2.07 -33.47
CA GLU A 135 6.37 -2.75 -33.32
C GLU A 135 5.76 -2.45 -31.95
N PRO A 136 4.46 -2.13 -31.85
CA PRO A 136 3.82 -1.81 -30.58
C PRO A 136 3.69 -3.05 -29.69
N LEU A 137 3.78 -2.86 -28.38
CA LEU A 137 3.59 -3.89 -27.36
C LEU A 137 2.44 -3.51 -26.40
N ASP A 138 1.79 -4.52 -25.83
CA ASP A 138 0.79 -4.31 -24.79
C ASP A 138 1.44 -3.75 -23.51
N GLY A 139 1.05 -2.53 -23.14
CA GLY A 139 1.70 -1.77 -22.08
C GLY A 139 0.87 -1.62 -20.80
N ILE A 140 -0.11 -2.48 -20.51
CA ILE A 140 -0.91 -2.35 -19.29
C ILE A 140 -0.17 -2.94 -18.11
N VAL A 141 0.01 -2.15 -17.04
CA VAL A 141 0.69 -2.59 -15.82
C VAL A 141 -0.17 -2.31 -14.60
N PHE A 142 -0.33 -3.33 -13.75
CA PHE A 142 -0.83 -3.25 -12.38
C PHE A 142 0.33 -3.41 -11.41
N LEU A 143 0.85 -2.27 -10.95
CA LEU A 143 1.97 -2.17 -10.03
C LEU A 143 1.46 -2.41 -8.60
N ARG A 144 1.75 -3.59 -8.08
CA ARG A 144 1.49 -4.01 -6.70
C ARG A 144 2.73 -3.82 -5.83
N GLY A 145 3.90 -4.09 -6.40
CA GLY A 145 5.16 -4.24 -5.68
C GLY A 145 5.38 -5.68 -5.20
N ASP A 146 6.63 -5.97 -4.83
CA ASP A 146 7.08 -7.28 -4.40
C ASP A 146 6.52 -7.68 -3.03
N CYS A 147 6.47 -8.99 -2.79
CA CYS A 147 6.08 -9.56 -1.50
C CYS A 147 7.02 -10.69 -1.07
N GLY A 148 7.11 -10.92 0.23
CA GLY A 148 7.75 -12.10 0.81
C GLY A 148 6.71 -13.16 1.11
N ALA A 149 7.04 -14.43 0.84
CA ALA A 149 6.20 -15.55 1.26
C ALA A 149 7.04 -16.72 1.77
N VAL A 150 6.53 -17.43 2.78
CA VAL A 150 7.28 -18.45 3.51
C VAL A 150 6.47 -19.72 3.70
N LEU A 151 7.01 -20.84 3.22
CA LEU A 151 6.53 -22.18 3.54
C LEU A 151 7.01 -22.56 4.93
N ILE A 152 6.09 -22.84 5.85
CA ILE A 152 6.43 -23.20 7.23
C ILE A 152 6.24 -24.71 7.41
N ILE A 153 7.34 -25.39 7.77
CA ILE A 153 7.34 -26.81 8.16
C ILE A 153 7.43 -26.86 9.69
N VAL A 154 6.42 -27.48 10.30
CA VAL A 154 6.31 -27.61 11.75
C VAL A 154 6.54 -29.06 12.13
N SER A 155 7.51 -29.33 12.99
CA SER A 155 7.71 -30.63 13.65
C SER A 155 7.19 -30.61 15.09
N ASP A 156 6.53 -31.69 15.53
CA ASP A 156 6.15 -31.89 16.93
C ASP A 156 7.15 -32.77 17.70
N GLU A 157 6.89 -32.98 19.00
CA GLU A 157 7.71 -33.81 19.89
C GLU A 157 7.77 -35.30 19.51
N CYS A 158 6.89 -35.76 18.63
CA CYS A 158 6.85 -37.12 18.10
C CYS A 158 7.51 -37.25 16.71
N ASN A 159 8.15 -36.18 16.21
CA ASN A 159 8.69 -36.07 14.86
C ASN A 159 7.62 -36.20 13.76
N ASN A 160 6.34 -35.90 14.05
CA ASN A 160 5.38 -35.68 12.98
C ASN A 160 5.63 -34.30 12.37
N GLU A 161 5.67 -34.23 11.06
CA GLU A 161 5.85 -32.98 10.33
C GLU A 161 4.55 -32.54 9.65
N TYR A 162 4.31 -31.23 9.68
CA TYR A 162 3.15 -30.59 9.09
C TYR A 162 3.55 -29.40 8.23
N VAL A 163 2.85 -29.20 7.13
CA VAL A 163 2.84 -27.94 6.39
C VAL A 163 1.79 -27.02 7.00
N LEU A 164 2.21 -25.86 7.52
CA LEU A 164 1.32 -24.83 8.05
C LEU A 164 0.91 -23.88 6.92
N LEU A 165 -0.39 -23.76 6.70
CA LEU A 165 -1.01 -22.79 5.81
C LEU A 165 -1.94 -21.85 6.58
N THR A 166 -2.14 -20.67 6.02
CA THR A 166 -3.17 -19.73 6.43
C THR A 166 -4.40 -19.88 5.54
N GLU A 167 -5.59 -19.72 6.10
CA GLU A 167 -6.86 -19.66 5.39
C GLU A 167 -7.48 -18.28 5.63
N GLN A 168 -7.61 -17.50 4.55
CA GLN A 168 -8.04 -16.11 4.63
C GLN A 168 -8.96 -15.69 3.46
N PRO A 169 -9.86 -14.71 3.64
CA PRO A 169 -10.65 -14.14 2.55
C PRO A 169 -9.76 -13.47 1.50
N ARG A 170 -9.84 -13.93 0.25
CA ARG A 170 -9.22 -13.30 -0.91
C ARG A 170 -10.31 -12.79 -1.85
N VAL A 171 -10.80 -11.58 -1.55
CA VAL A 171 -11.85 -10.88 -2.32
C VAL A 171 -11.56 -10.86 -3.83
N PRO A 172 -10.32 -10.64 -4.32
CA PRO A 172 -10.03 -10.70 -5.76
C PRO A 172 -10.30 -12.05 -6.42
N THR A 173 -10.34 -13.14 -5.64
CA THR A 173 -10.66 -14.49 -6.11
C THR A 173 -12.11 -14.90 -5.81
N GLY A 174 -12.90 -14.02 -5.19
CA GLY A 174 -14.31 -14.24 -4.88
C GLY A 174 -14.60 -15.21 -3.73
N GLY A 175 -13.59 -15.55 -2.90
CA GLY A 175 -13.78 -16.51 -1.80
C GLY A 175 -12.62 -16.50 -0.81
N SER A 176 -12.52 -17.57 -0.01
CA SER A 176 -11.36 -17.81 0.85
C SER A 176 -10.31 -18.66 0.12
N LYS A 177 -9.05 -18.47 0.50
CA LYS A 177 -7.93 -19.24 -0.01
C LYS A 177 -7.08 -19.78 1.13
N GLU A 178 -6.59 -21.00 0.92
CA GLU A 178 -5.51 -21.57 1.70
C GLU A 178 -4.20 -21.24 0.99
N GLU A 179 -3.21 -20.77 1.73
CA GLU A 179 -1.94 -20.35 1.18
C GLU A 179 -0.83 -20.31 2.23
N ILE A 180 0.41 -20.26 1.79
CA ILE A 180 1.55 -19.97 2.67
C ILE A 180 1.49 -18.52 3.18
N VAL A 181 2.09 -18.27 4.34
CA VAL A 181 2.21 -16.92 4.94
C VAL A 181 2.89 -15.99 3.95
N ALA A 182 2.32 -14.80 3.74
CA ALA A 182 2.84 -13.85 2.77
C ALA A 182 2.45 -12.41 3.09
N GLY A 183 3.36 -11.47 2.83
CA GLY A 183 3.08 -10.04 2.98
C GLY A 183 3.99 -9.14 2.15
N MET A 184 3.55 -7.91 1.96
CA MET A 184 4.19 -6.97 1.05
C MET A 184 5.41 -6.29 1.67
N PHE A 185 6.42 -5.97 0.86
CA PHE A 185 7.52 -5.13 1.33
C PHE A 185 7.07 -3.68 1.46
N ASP A 186 7.43 -3.06 2.57
CA ASP A 186 7.60 -1.61 2.59
C ASP A 186 8.73 -1.23 1.63
N SER A 187 8.78 0.02 1.16
CA SER A 187 9.56 0.55 0.02
C SER A 187 11.09 0.29 -0.03
N GLN A 188 11.64 -0.53 0.86
CA GLN A 188 13.05 -0.90 0.96
C GLN A 188 13.33 -2.26 0.30
N ILE A 189 14.55 -2.44 -0.22
CA ILE A 189 14.99 -3.65 -0.95
C ILE A 189 16.19 -4.29 -0.25
N GLY A 190 16.23 -5.64 -0.18
CA GLY A 190 17.39 -6.43 0.24
C GLY A 190 17.04 -7.63 1.13
N ASN A 191 17.93 -8.62 1.25
CA ASN A 191 17.68 -9.86 2.02
C ASN A 191 17.30 -9.61 3.49
N THR A 192 17.87 -8.59 4.13
CA THR A 192 17.50 -8.18 5.49
C THR A 192 16.06 -7.68 5.56
N VAL A 193 15.60 -6.97 4.53
CA VAL A 193 14.20 -6.50 4.42
C VAL A 193 13.27 -7.69 4.24
N VAL A 194 13.68 -8.68 3.42
CA VAL A 194 12.92 -9.92 3.22
C VAL A 194 12.68 -10.65 4.53
N ASN A 195 13.74 -10.88 5.30
CA ASN A 195 13.63 -11.58 6.58
C ASN A 195 12.80 -10.79 7.61
N ASN A 196 12.95 -9.47 7.66
CA ASN A 196 12.18 -8.62 8.59
C ASN A 196 10.68 -8.66 8.27
N VAL A 197 10.32 -8.61 6.98
CA VAL A 197 8.92 -8.73 6.56
C VAL A 197 8.42 -10.12 6.90
N LEU A 198 9.09 -11.19 6.48
CA LEU A 198 8.66 -12.56 6.81
C LEU A 198 8.46 -12.74 8.32
N LYS A 199 9.36 -12.22 9.16
CA LYS A 199 9.22 -12.27 10.62
C LYS A 199 7.96 -11.56 11.13
N ARG A 200 7.68 -10.36 10.61
CA ARG A 200 6.46 -9.60 10.93
C ARG A 200 5.22 -10.39 10.51
N GLU A 201 5.16 -10.83 9.26
CA GLU A 201 4.02 -11.55 8.69
C GLU A 201 3.78 -12.89 9.40
N ILE A 202 4.84 -13.66 9.71
CA ILE A 202 4.73 -14.89 10.51
C ILE A 202 4.11 -14.58 11.86
N LYS A 203 4.57 -13.52 12.54
CA LYS A 203 4.07 -13.16 13.87
C LYS A 203 2.61 -12.74 13.83
N GLU A 204 2.22 -11.94 12.84
CA GLU A 204 0.86 -11.41 12.69
C GLU A 204 -0.14 -12.48 12.23
N GLU A 205 0.24 -13.30 11.25
CA GLU A 205 -0.64 -14.32 10.66
C GLU A 205 -0.70 -15.62 11.48
N THR A 206 0.35 -15.95 12.25
CA THR A 206 0.44 -17.24 12.96
C THR A 206 0.66 -17.14 14.47
N GLY A 207 1.10 -15.98 14.98
CA GLY A 207 1.49 -15.79 16.37
C GLY A 207 2.86 -16.37 16.75
N LEU A 208 3.52 -17.11 15.85
CA LEU A 208 4.84 -17.69 16.07
C LEU A 208 5.95 -16.63 15.98
N ASP A 209 7.03 -16.84 16.71
CA ASP A 209 8.23 -16.02 16.62
C ASP A 209 9.28 -16.74 15.77
N MET A 210 9.68 -16.12 14.66
CA MET A 210 10.72 -16.67 13.80
C MET A 210 12.07 -16.62 14.52
N ASP A 211 12.66 -17.79 14.78
CA ASP A 211 14.04 -17.90 15.25
C ASP A 211 15.00 -17.68 14.06
N GLU A 212 15.92 -16.74 14.20
CA GLU A 212 16.88 -16.34 13.16
C GLU A 212 18.11 -17.27 13.09
N SER A 213 18.10 -18.41 13.79
CA SER A 213 19.14 -19.41 13.63
C SER A 213 19.32 -19.77 12.15
N ILE A 214 20.55 -19.61 11.64
CA ILE A 214 20.91 -19.71 10.20
C ILE A 214 20.41 -20.99 9.52
N ASN A 215 20.19 -22.07 10.28
CA ASN A 215 19.78 -23.36 9.75
C ASN A 215 18.26 -23.55 9.62
N SER A 216 17.44 -22.64 10.16
CA SER A 216 15.98 -22.80 10.19
C SER A 216 15.28 -22.17 8.98
N VAL A 217 15.85 -21.10 8.39
CA VAL A 217 15.28 -20.37 7.24
C VAL A 217 16.15 -20.57 5.99
N THR A 218 15.54 -20.95 4.87
CA THR A 218 16.22 -21.14 3.59
C THR A 218 15.51 -20.36 2.49
N THR A 219 16.23 -19.46 1.81
CA THR A 219 15.71 -18.75 0.63
C THR A 219 15.56 -19.71 -0.56
N LEU A 220 14.39 -19.71 -1.20
CA LEU A 220 14.08 -20.51 -2.38
C LEU A 220 14.22 -19.73 -3.70
N GLY A 221 14.29 -18.40 -3.64
CA GLY A 221 14.50 -17.50 -4.77
C GLY A 221 13.35 -16.50 -4.99
N GLU A 222 13.43 -15.77 -6.09
CA GLU A 222 12.44 -14.77 -6.51
C GLU A 222 11.67 -15.24 -7.74
N TYR A 223 10.34 -15.17 -7.71
CA TYR A 223 9.50 -15.71 -8.78
C TYR A 223 8.34 -14.79 -9.12
N THR A 224 8.07 -14.65 -10.43
CA THR A 224 6.87 -13.98 -10.93
C THR A 224 5.74 -15.00 -11.11
N LEU A 225 4.56 -14.72 -10.55
CA LEU A 225 3.40 -15.61 -10.66
C LEU A 225 2.41 -15.20 -11.77
N SER A 226 2.31 -13.91 -12.07
CA SER A 226 1.35 -13.36 -13.04
C SER A 226 1.95 -12.21 -13.86
N GLY A 227 3.02 -12.50 -14.60
CA GLY A 227 3.80 -11.50 -15.34
C GLY A 227 3.10 -10.88 -16.56
N GLY A 228 1.89 -11.32 -16.90
CA GLY A 228 1.10 -10.73 -17.99
C GLY A 228 0.51 -9.37 -17.67
N GLY A 229 0.43 -8.98 -16.40
CA GLY A 229 -0.17 -7.70 -16.00
C GLY A 229 0.23 -7.20 -14.61
N SER A 230 0.98 -7.96 -13.82
CA SER A 230 1.49 -7.52 -12.52
C SER A 230 3.01 -7.55 -12.50
N ASP A 231 3.60 -6.57 -11.81
CA ASP A 231 5.04 -6.50 -11.55
C ASP A 231 5.52 -7.43 -10.43
N GLU A 232 4.58 -7.94 -9.61
CA GLU A 232 4.87 -8.63 -8.35
C GLU A 232 5.88 -9.77 -8.54
N LYS A 233 7.02 -9.64 -7.87
CA LYS A 233 7.90 -10.77 -7.56
C LYS A 233 7.63 -11.25 -6.14
N VAL A 234 7.53 -12.57 -6.01
CA VAL A 234 7.39 -13.25 -4.74
C VAL A 234 8.75 -13.79 -4.33
N HIS A 235 9.25 -13.28 -3.21
CA HIS A 235 10.49 -13.71 -2.56
C HIS A 235 10.16 -14.90 -1.67
N LEU A 236 10.49 -16.10 -2.12
CA LEU A 236 10.12 -17.35 -1.46
C LEU A 236 11.19 -17.80 -0.47
N ALA A 237 10.73 -18.28 0.68
CA ALA A 237 11.56 -18.94 1.68
C ALA A 237 10.87 -20.18 2.26
N VAL A 238 11.64 -21.03 2.94
CA VAL A 238 11.15 -22.08 3.83
C VAL A 238 11.63 -21.79 5.23
N TRP A 239 10.76 -21.97 6.22
CA TRP A 239 11.12 -21.95 7.62
C TRP A 239 10.73 -23.26 8.28
N LYS A 240 11.69 -23.92 8.94
CA LYS A 240 11.47 -25.13 9.75
C LYS A 240 11.45 -24.76 11.21
N THR A 241 10.43 -25.20 11.94
CA THR A 241 10.28 -24.87 13.36
C THR A 241 9.65 -26.00 14.16
N PHE A 242 9.80 -25.93 15.47
CA PHE A 242 9.18 -26.85 16.43
C PHE A 242 7.96 -26.19 17.08
N VAL A 243 6.84 -26.89 17.11
CA VAL A 243 5.65 -26.49 17.87
C VAL A 243 5.05 -27.74 18.50
N SER A 244 4.78 -27.70 19.82
CA SER A 244 4.21 -28.87 20.50
C SER A 244 2.85 -29.25 19.94
N TYR A 245 2.51 -30.54 19.97
CA TYR A 245 1.22 -31.02 19.47
C TYR A 245 0.03 -30.33 20.16
N GLU A 246 0.13 -30.07 21.46
CA GLU A 246 -0.86 -29.29 22.22
C GLU A 246 -1.04 -27.88 21.64
N MET A 247 0.07 -27.16 21.41
CA MET A 247 0.04 -25.81 20.84
C MET A 247 -0.50 -25.81 19.40
N ILE A 248 -0.14 -26.80 18.57
CA ILE A 248 -0.73 -26.96 17.22
C ILE A 248 -2.26 -27.03 17.30
N ASN A 249 -2.80 -27.80 18.24
CA ASN A 249 -4.25 -27.93 18.41
C ASN A 249 -4.90 -26.64 18.91
N GLU A 250 -4.25 -25.92 19.83
CA GLU A 250 -4.73 -24.59 20.22
C GLU A 250 -4.72 -23.59 19.06
N MET A 251 -3.66 -23.59 18.26
CA MET A 251 -3.49 -22.69 17.13
C MET A 251 -4.58 -22.88 16.06
N ARG A 252 -5.03 -24.11 15.82
CA ARG A 252 -6.16 -24.40 14.91
C ARG A 252 -7.48 -23.75 15.34
N LEU A 253 -7.66 -23.49 16.64
CA LEU A 253 -8.89 -22.93 17.20
C LEU A 253 -8.88 -21.41 17.30
N LYS A 254 -7.71 -20.78 17.15
CA LYS A 254 -7.53 -19.34 17.25
C LYS A 254 -7.77 -18.66 15.90
N GLN A 255 -8.16 -17.39 15.97
CA GLN A 255 -8.20 -16.50 14.82
C GLN A 255 -7.06 -15.50 14.92
N TYR A 256 -6.37 -15.27 13.79
CA TYR A 256 -5.20 -14.41 13.66
C TYR A 256 -5.45 -13.26 12.69
N GLY A 257 -4.50 -12.34 12.60
CA GLY A 257 -4.56 -11.10 11.80
C GLY A 257 -4.04 -9.89 12.57
N GLU A 258 -3.71 -8.82 11.85
CA GLU A 258 -3.24 -7.57 12.44
C GLU A 258 -4.28 -6.94 13.39
N LYS A 259 -3.85 -6.43 14.55
CA LYS A 259 -4.75 -5.75 15.50
C LYS A 259 -5.32 -4.47 14.88
N GLY A 260 -6.64 -4.44 14.68
CA GLY A 260 -7.33 -3.30 14.10
C GLY A 260 -7.49 -3.38 12.58
N SER A 261 -6.99 -4.45 11.94
CA SER A 261 -7.34 -4.79 10.56
C SER A 261 -8.63 -5.62 10.51
N ASN A 262 -9.20 -5.73 9.32
CA ASN A 262 -10.37 -6.59 9.06
C ASN A 262 -9.95 -8.03 8.67
N GLU A 263 -8.70 -8.40 8.91
CA GLU A 263 -8.17 -9.72 8.54
C GLU A 263 -8.73 -10.80 9.46
N LYS A 264 -9.12 -11.92 8.84
CA LYS A 264 -9.68 -13.08 9.53
C LYS A 264 -8.93 -14.30 9.06
N ILE A 265 -7.83 -14.60 9.74
CA ILE A 265 -6.93 -15.69 9.36
C ILE A 265 -7.16 -16.88 10.29
N ARG A 266 -7.27 -18.07 9.69
CA ARG A 266 -7.26 -19.36 10.41
C ARG A 266 -6.06 -20.19 9.97
N LEU A 267 -5.55 -21.03 10.85
CA LEU A 267 -4.41 -21.89 10.55
C LEU A 267 -4.85 -23.32 10.21
N LYS A 268 -4.24 -23.87 9.17
CA LYS A 268 -4.40 -25.26 8.74
C LYS A 268 -3.05 -25.94 8.79
N PHE A 269 -2.98 -27.11 9.43
CA PHE A 269 -1.79 -27.94 9.44
C PHE A 269 -2.08 -29.23 8.71
N TYR A 270 -1.32 -29.49 7.66
CA TYR A 270 -1.44 -30.66 6.79
C TYR A 270 -0.28 -31.63 7.06
N PRO A 271 -0.52 -32.92 7.32
CA PRO A 271 0.56 -33.90 7.43
C PRO A 271 1.44 -33.89 6.18
N ILE A 272 2.76 -33.81 6.38
CA ILE A 272 3.73 -33.60 5.30
C ILE A 272 3.64 -34.69 4.22
N ASP A 273 3.41 -35.94 4.64
CA ASP A 273 3.39 -37.13 3.78
C ASP A 273 2.26 -37.12 2.74
N ASN A 274 1.21 -36.35 2.99
CA ASN A 274 0.03 -36.29 2.12
C ASN A 274 -0.18 -34.91 1.49
N PHE A 275 0.69 -33.94 1.76
CA PHE A 275 0.48 -32.56 1.32
C PHE A 275 0.41 -32.41 -0.21
N ASP A 276 1.18 -33.22 -0.96
CA ASP A 276 1.12 -33.27 -2.43
C ASP A 276 -0.30 -33.45 -2.98
N LYS A 277 -1.15 -34.22 -2.27
CA LYS A 277 -2.53 -34.52 -2.68
C LYS A 277 -3.46 -33.32 -2.50
N GLU A 278 -3.11 -32.38 -1.63
CA GLU A 278 -3.91 -31.20 -1.32
C GLU A 278 -3.67 -30.05 -2.30
N LEU A 279 -2.54 -30.03 -2.99
CA LEU A 279 -2.12 -28.90 -3.86
C LEU A 279 -3.16 -28.56 -4.93
N VAL A 280 -3.79 -29.58 -5.53
CA VAL A 280 -4.83 -29.37 -6.56
C VAL A 280 -6.07 -28.69 -5.97
N ARG A 281 -6.43 -29.02 -4.72
CA ARG A 281 -7.57 -28.41 -4.03
C ARG A 281 -7.25 -27.00 -3.53
N ILE A 282 -6.06 -26.82 -2.95
CA ILE A 282 -5.56 -25.53 -2.47
C ILE A 282 -5.48 -24.53 -3.64
N ALA A 283 -4.93 -24.98 -4.78
CA ALA A 283 -4.86 -24.22 -6.03
C ALA A 283 -4.27 -22.81 -5.84
N ASP A 284 -3.21 -22.72 -5.04
CA ASP A 284 -2.42 -21.50 -4.83
C ASP A 284 -1.01 -21.70 -5.40
N ALA A 285 -0.61 -20.80 -6.32
CA ALA A 285 0.59 -20.96 -7.12
C ALA A 285 1.88 -20.86 -6.29
N LYS A 286 1.98 -19.87 -5.39
CA LYS A 286 3.15 -19.72 -4.50
C LYS A 286 3.29 -20.89 -3.53
N THR A 287 2.20 -21.39 -2.98
CA THR A 287 2.21 -22.58 -2.12
C THR A 287 2.72 -23.80 -2.88
N SER A 288 2.18 -24.05 -4.07
CA SER A 288 2.59 -25.18 -4.92
C SER A 288 4.05 -25.09 -5.33
N LEU A 289 4.52 -23.89 -5.71
CA LEU A 289 5.89 -23.64 -6.11
C LEU A 289 6.86 -23.79 -4.93
N ALA A 290 6.57 -23.18 -3.78
CA ALA A 290 7.41 -23.29 -2.59
C ALA A 290 7.56 -24.75 -2.13
N TRP A 291 6.46 -25.51 -2.15
CA TRP A 291 6.49 -26.94 -1.84
C TRP A 291 7.31 -27.75 -2.85
N TYR A 292 7.13 -27.51 -4.15
CA TYR A 292 7.93 -28.17 -5.19
C TYR A 292 9.43 -27.90 -4.99
N LEU A 293 9.81 -26.64 -4.74
CA LEU A 293 11.19 -26.26 -4.51
C LEU A 293 11.74 -26.92 -3.23
N TYR A 294 10.98 -26.87 -2.14
CA TYR A 294 11.33 -27.55 -0.88
C TYR A 294 11.64 -29.04 -1.08
N LYS A 295 10.80 -29.76 -1.83
CA LYS A 295 10.98 -31.19 -2.10
C LYS A 295 12.17 -31.52 -2.99
N ASN A 296 12.67 -30.57 -3.77
CA ASN A 296 13.81 -30.76 -4.66
C ASN A 296 15.12 -30.19 -4.10
N VAL A 297 15.07 -29.26 -3.15
CA VAL A 297 16.26 -28.79 -2.41
C VAL A 297 16.70 -29.80 -1.34
N ASN A 298 15.78 -30.61 -0.81
CA ASN A 298 16.06 -31.66 0.19
C ASN A 298 16.24 -33.07 -0.41
N LYS A 299 16.44 -33.20 -1.72
CA LYS A 299 16.84 -34.44 -2.40
C LYS A 299 18.31 -34.38 -2.76
#